data_AF-A0A847TIX3-F1
#
_entry.id   AF-A0A847TIX3-F1
#
_cell.length_a   1.000
_cell.length_b   1.000
_cell.length_c   1.000
_cell.angle_alpha   90.00
_cell.angle_beta   90.00
_cell.angle_gamma   90.00
#
_symmetry.space_group_name_H-M   'P 1'
#
loop_
_entity.id
_entity.type
_entity.pdbx_description
1 polymer ?
#
loop_
_entity_poly.entity_id
_entity_poly.type
_entity_poly.pdbx_seq_one_letter_code
_entity_poly.pdbx_strand_id
1 'polypeptide(L)'
;MQDNLIEKARKYIDLQETDQEKQNKLRELQSEMFGEGSEETEKKAREFFSDVGRGEQQSTKTQEIDELRQDLSELEETLETTREELQELLVNVQFPLNETIDIEDEEIVFPYSDEIPQEVIDAIESVLEEDLSREGVKIETDAIRVETADVDVAMDQAMSRIQELRSKANMMVDVEQYVDDINSRDEKIVKTLYVLHKSNNPLSKKEIEERIGVDAGDLRGTLYYVLDNDPYLKKSDSEFSLSDMGRRVIEAYIEQYGSPEDLPEGVEA
;
A
#
# COMPACT_ATOMS: atom_id res chain seq x y z
N MET A 1 12.88 -15.18 13.61
CA MET A 1 11.87 -14.16 13.25
C MET A 1 12.58 -12.88 12.85
N GLN A 2 13.45 -12.34 13.70
CA GLN A 2 14.30 -11.19 13.39
C GLN A 2 15.21 -11.42 12.15
N ASP A 3 15.88 -12.58 12.05
CA ASP A 3 16.70 -12.91 10.86
C ASP A 3 15.88 -12.93 9.55
N ASN A 4 14.63 -13.42 9.61
CA ASN A 4 13.74 -13.46 8.45
C ASN A 4 13.27 -12.05 8.06
N LEU A 5 12.95 -11.20 9.03
CA LEU A 5 12.62 -9.79 8.79
C LEU A 5 13.79 -9.05 8.14
N ILE A 6 15.01 -9.24 8.66
CA ILE A 6 16.23 -8.64 8.10
C ILE A 6 16.47 -9.11 6.66
N GLU A 7 16.35 -10.42 6.40
CA GLU A 7 16.53 -10.99 5.06
C GLU A 7 15.51 -10.43 4.07
N LYS A 8 14.22 -10.40 4.44
CA LYS A 8 13.15 -9.89 3.59
C LYS A 8 13.23 -8.39 3.37
N ALA A 9 13.59 -7.62 4.39
CA ALA A 9 13.76 -6.17 4.28
C ALA A 9 14.89 -5.82 3.31
N ARG A 10 16.04 -6.50 3.43
CA ARG A 10 17.15 -6.33 2.47
C ARG A 10 16.73 -6.68 1.06
N LYS A 11 16.07 -7.82 0.87
CA LYS A 11 15.55 -8.22 -0.44
C LYS A 11 14.60 -7.16 -1.01
N TYR A 12 13.73 -6.58 -0.18
CA TYR A 12 12.79 -5.55 -0.60
C TYR A 12 13.49 -4.27 -1.07
N ILE A 13 14.45 -3.77 -0.29
CA ILE A 13 15.25 -2.59 -0.67
C ILE A 13 16.06 -2.87 -1.95
N ASP A 14 16.74 -4.03 -2.04
CA ASP A 14 17.50 -4.43 -3.23
C ASP A 14 16.60 -4.49 -4.48
N LEU A 15 15.35 -4.97 -4.34
CA LEU A 15 14.36 -4.99 -5.42
C LEU A 15 13.94 -3.58 -5.82
N GLN A 16 13.67 -2.68 -4.86
CA GLN A 16 13.33 -1.28 -5.14
C GLN A 16 14.47 -0.56 -5.90
N GLU A 17 15.72 -0.77 -5.48
CA GLU A 17 16.88 -0.20 -6.18
C GLU A 17 16.99 -0.76 -7.61
N THR A 18 16.84 -2.07 -7.77
CA THR A 18 16.89 -2.74 -9.09
C THR A 18 15.76 -2.29 -10.01
N ASP A 19 14.54 -2.10 -9.48
CA ASP A 19 13.40 -1.53 -10.22
C ASP A 19 13.78 -0.15 -10.75
N GLN A 20 14.26 0.72 -9.85
CA GLN A 20 14.59 2.09 -10.20
C GLN A 20 15.70 2.17 -11.26
N GLU A 21 16.73 1.32 -11.15
CA GLU A 21 17.79 1.18 -12.14
C GLU A 21 17.26 0.74 -13.51
N LYS A 22 16.43 -0.31 -13.55
CA LYS A 22 15.85 -0.83 -14.80
C LYS A 22 14.89 0.18 -15.44
N GLN A 23 14.07 0.88 -14.66
CA GLN A 23 13.20 1.94 -15.16
C GLN A 23 14.01 3.09 -15.77
N ASN A 24 15.11 3.49 -15.12
CA ASN A 24 15.99 4.53 -15.66
C ASN A 24 16.63 4.08 -16.98
N LYS A 25 17.13 2.83 -17.03
CA LYS A 25 17.70 2.26 -18.25
C LYS A 25 16.67 2.15 -19.39
N LEU A 26 15.44 1.76 -19.09
CA LEU A 26 14.34 1.72 -20.06
C LEU A 26 14.08 3.11 -20.63
N ARG A 27 13.98 4.13 -19.77
CA ARG A 27 13.78 5.53 -20.18
C ARG A 27 14.92 6.04 -21.07
N GLU A 28 16.17 5.73 -20.72
CA GLU A 28 17.34 6.09 -21.53
C GLU A 28 17.31 5.45 -22.93
N LEU A 29 17.04 4.14 -23.01
CA LEU A 29 16.95 3.41 -24.28
C LEU A 29 15.79 3.91 -25.15
N GLN A 30 14.63 4.18 -24.54
CA GLN A 30 13.49 4.75 -25.26
C GLN A 30 13.81 6.13 -25.82
N SER A 31 14.42 7.00 -25.01
CA SER A 31 14.83 8.35 -25.44
C SER A 31 15.88 8.29 -26.57
N GLU A 32 16.87 7.39 -26.48
CA GLU A 32 17.88 7.23 -27.53
C GLU A 32 17.28 6.72 -28.85
N MET A 33 16.31 5.80 -28.78
CA MET A 33 15.74 5.13 -29.95
C MET A 33 14.62 5.93 -30.63
N PHE A 34 13.75 6.55 -29.83
CA PHE A 34 12.50 7.15 -30.29
C PHE A 34 12.42 8.65 -30.01
N GLY A 35 13.39 9.20 -29.28
CA GLY A 35 13.34 10.56 -28.75
C GLY A 35 12.42 10.67 -27.53
N GLU A 36 12.32 11.87 -26.98
CA GLU A 36 11.33 12.18 -25.94
C GLU A 36 9.94 12.26 -26.59
N GLY A 37 9.14 11.21 -26.42
CA GLY A 37 7.81 11.10 -27.02
C GLY A 37 6.91 10.18 -26.21
N SER A 38 5.60 10.25 -26.49
CA SER A 38 4.62 9.34 -25.90
C SER A 38 4.76 7.91 -26.45
N GLU A 39 4.10 6.93 -25.82
CA GLU A 39 3.99 5.56 -26.34
C GLU A 39 3.48 5.51 -27.79
N GLU A 40 2.60 6.45 -28.16
CA GLU A 40 2.10 6.57 -29.54
C GLU A 40 3.21 6.98 -30.52
N THR A 41 4.18 7.77 -30.05
CA THR A 41 5.39 8.14 -30.79
C THR A 41 6.32 6.94 -30.95
N GLU A 42 6.52 6.16 -29.89
CA GLU A 42 7.26 4.89 -29.95
C GLU A 42 6.62 3.93 -30.96
N LYS A 43 5.30 3.75 -30.92
CA LYS A 43 4.58 2.86 -31.85
C LYS A 43 4.76 3.28 -33.31
N LYS A 44 4.56 4.57 -33.60
CA LYS A 44 4.77 5.13 -34.96
C LYS A 44 6.23 5.00 -35.41
N ALA A 45 7.18 5.20 -34.49
CA ALA A 45 8.59 5.05 -34.78
C ALA A 45 8.93 3.58 -35.12
N ARG A 46 8.46 2.62 -34.31
CA ARG A 46 8.62 1.18 -34.58
C ARG A 46 8.03 0.79 -35.94
N GLU A 47 6.81 1.23 -36.27
CA GLU A 47 6.18 1.00 -37.58
C GLU A 47 7.02 1.59 -38.72
N PHE A 48 7.39 2.87 -38.62
CA PHE A 48 8.23 3.57 -39.61
C PHE A 48 9.55 2.83 -39.86
N PHE A 49 10.22 2.39 -38.80
CA PHE A 49 11.49 1.69 -38.89
C PHE A 49 11.36 0.27 -39.41
N SER A 50 10.25 -0.42 -39.13
CA SER A 50 9.96 -1.75 -39.70
C SER A 50 9.71 -1.70 -41.22
N ASP A 51 9.09 -0.62 -41.71
CA ASP A 51 8.73 -0.45 -43.13
C ASP A 51 9.87 0.12 -43.97
N VAL A 52 10.70 1.00 -43.39
CA VAL A 52 11.70 1.80 -44.14
C VAL A 52 13.14 1.40 -43.79
N GLY A 53 13.37 0.82 -42.61
CA GLY A 53 14.69 0.49 -42.07
C GLY A 53 15.27 -0.83 -42.59
N ARG A 54 16.60 -0.85 -42.80
CA ARG A 54 17.40 -2.07 -43.14
C ARG A 54 18.47 -2.42 -42.08
N GLY A 55 18.38 -1.85 -40.87
CA GLY A 55 19.44 -1.94 -39.86
C GLY A 55 19.26 -3.06 -38.84
N GLU A 56 20.25 -3.96 -38.72
CA GLU A 56 20.30 -5.04 -37.70
C GLU A 56 20.40 -4.51 -36.25
N GLN A 57 20.95 -3.31 -36.04
CA GLN A 57 21.04 -2.71 -34.68
C GLN A 57 19.67 -2.35 -34.10
N GLN A 58 18.67 -2.10 -34.95
CA GLN A 58 17.36 -1.63 -34.52
C GLN A 58 16.50 -2.76 -33.95
N SER A 59 16.61 -3.97 -34.51
CA SER A 59 15.94 -5.14 -33.92
C SER A 59 16.51 -5.49 -32.55
N THR A 60 17.82 -5.30 -32.36
CA THR A 60 18.52 -5.65 -31.11
C THR A 60 18.11 -4.75 -29.95
N LYS A 61 18.10 -3.42 -30.13
CA LYS A 61 17.68 -2.48 -29.08
C LYS A 61 16.17 -2.54 -28.78
N THR A 62 15.36 -2.81 -29.80
CA THR A 62 13.90 -2.98 -29.61
C THR A 62 13.61 -4.23 -28.78
N GLN A 63 14.36 -5.33 -29.03
CA GLN A 63 14.31 -6.53 -28.19
C GLN A 63 14.76 -6.24 -26.75
N GLU A 64 15.84 -5.48 -26.55
CA GLU A 64 16.29 -5.10 -25.20
C GLU A 64 15.25 -4.28 -24.44
N ILE A 65 14.50 -3.39 -25.11
CA ILE A 65 13.39 -2.65 -24.51
C ILE A 65 12.24 -3.59 -24.09
N ASP A 66 11.89 -4.54 -24.95
CA ASP A 66 10.80 -5.47 -24.69
C ASP A 66 11.19 -6.47 -23.57
N GLU A 67 12.44 -6.92 -23.53
CA GLU A 67 13.02 -7.73 -22.43
C GLU A 67 13.03 -6.95 -21.12
N LEU A 68 13.46 -5.67 -21.12
CA LEU A 68 13.45 -4.83 -19.92
C LEU A 68 12.02 -4.60 -19.38
N ARG A 69 11.02 -4.46 -20.24
CA ARG A 69 9.62 -4.34 -19.82
C ARG A 69 9.11 -5.62 -19.17
N GLN A 70 9.47 -6.77 -19.73
CA GLN A 70 9.11 -8.06 -19.12
C GLN A 70 9.79 -8.21 -17.76
N ASP A 71 11.09 -7.93 -17.68
CA ASP A 71 11.84 -7.98 -16.43
C ASP A 71 11.25 -7.04 -15.36
N LEU A 72 10.84 -5.83 -15.76
CA LEU A 72 10.18 -4.88 -14.86
C LEU A 72 8.86 -5.42 -14.33
N SER A 73 8.03 -6.00 -15.21
CA SER A 73 6.76 -6.63 -14.79
C SER A 73 6.98 -7.78 -13.81
N GLU A 74 7.96 -8.66 -14.06
CA GLU A 74 8.31 -9.76 -13.14
C GLU A 74 8.87 -9.24 -11.81
N LEU A 75 9.60 -8.12 -11.86
CA LEU A 75 10.18 -7.49 -10.69
C LEU A 75 9.11 -6.78 -9.84
N GLU A 76 8.15 -6.10 -10.45
CA GLU A 76 6.98 -5.51 -9.79
C GLU A 76 6.18 -6.58 -9.03
N GLU A 77 5.87 -7.72 -9.65
CA GLU A 77 5.20 -8.86 -8.98
C GLU A 77 6.00 -9.38 -7.78
N THR A 78 7.33 -9.49 -7.95
CA THR A 78 8.22 -9.97 -6.87
C THR A 78 8.33 -8.96 -5.73
N LEU A 79 8.33 -7.67 -6.05
CA LEU A 79 8.38 -6.57 -5.09
C LEU A 79 7.10 -6.56 -4.27
N GLU A 80 5.94 -6.71 -4.91
CA GLU A 80 4.65 -6.76 -4.22
C GLU A 80 4.54 -7.97 -3.29
N THR A 81 4.91 -9.16 -3.78
CA THR A 81 4.95 -10.37 -2.93
C THR A 81 5.89 -10.18 -1.73
N THR A 82 7.03 -9.52 -1.92
CA THR A 82 7.98 -9.27 -0.83
C THR A 82 7.44 -8.21 0.15
N ARG A 83 6.68 -7.22 -0.35
CA ARG A 83 5.97 -6.22 0.45
C ARG A 83 4.96 -6.90 1.37
N GLU A 84 4.10 -7.75 0.82
CA GLU A 84 3.11 -8.56 1.55
C GLU A 84 3.76 -9.37 2.69
N GLU A 85 4.80 -10.14 2.36
CA GLU A 85 5.54 -10.95 3.33
C GLU A 85 6.13 -10.09 4.47
N LEU A 86 6.58 -8.87 4.16
CA LEU A 86 7.06 -7.92 5.18
C LEU A 86 5.94 -7.41 6.07
N GLN A 87 4.79 -7.05 5.49
CA GLN A 87 3.62 -6.62 6.27
C GLN A 87 3.19 -7.73 7.25
N GLU A 88 3.13 -8.99 6.81
CA GLU A 88 2.81 -10.15 7.67
C GLU A 88 3.80 -10.31 8.83
N LEU A 89 5.10 -10.16 8.56
CA LEU A 89 6.13 -10.22 9.61
C LEU A 89 5.98 -9.06 10.60
N LEU A 90 5.57 -7.88 10.13
CA LEU A 90 5.41 -6.69 10.95
C LEU A 90 4.24 -6.76 11.93
N VAL A 91 3.20 -7.55 11.64
CA VAL A 91 2.10 -7.82 12.58
C VAL A 91 2.61 -8.29 13.95
N ASN A 92 3.70 -9.08 13.95
CA ASN A 92 4.25 -9.70 15.15
C ASN A 92 5.68 -9.23 15.48
N VAL A 93 6.13 -8.11 14.91
CA VAL A 93 7.52 -7.63 15.07
C VAL A 93 7.88 -7.44 16.54
N GLN A 94 9.06 -7.92 16.93
CA GLN A 94 9.63 -7.70 18.25
C GLN A 94 10.98 -7.00 18.09
N PHE A 95 11.12 -5.82 18.69
CA PHE A 95 12.39 -5.11 18.74
C PHE A 95 13.32 -5.78 19.76
N PRO A 96 14.62 -5.89 19.46
CA PRO A 96 15.58 -6.62 20.27
C PRO A 96 16.02 -5.80 21.48
N LEU A 97 15.13 -5.51 22.44
CA LEU A 97 15.47 -4.69 23.61
C LEU A 97 16.46 -5.40 24.55
N ASN A 98 17.45 -4.68 25.09
CA ASN A 98 18.50 -5.21 25.98
C ASN A 98 18.09 -5.31 27.47
N GLU A 99 16.79 -5.25 27.76
CA GLU A 99 16.20 -5.24 29.11
C GLU A 99 16.76 -4.16 30.06
N THR A 100 17.40 -3.12 29.52
CA THR A 100 17.89 -1.95 30.26
C THR A 100 17.12 -0.69 29.85
N ILE A 101 17.16 0.31 30.72
CA ILE A 101 16.57 1.64 30.47
C ILE A 101 17.64 2.65 30.83
N ASP A 102 18.05 3.44 29.84
CA ASP A 102 19.00 4.52 30.01
C ASP A 102 18.26 5.86 30.07
N ILE A 103 18.78 6.78 30.88
CA ILE A 103 18.21 8.12 31.05
C ILE A 103 19.24 9.11 30.51
N GLU A 104 18.89 9.77 29.42
CA GLU A 104 19.76 10.73 28.73
C GLU A 104 19.07 12.11 28.71
N ASP A 105 19.51 13.02 29.57
CA ASP A 105 18.95 14.37 29.72
C ASP A 105 17.41 14.40 29.90
N GLU A 106 16.67 14.75 28.84
CA GLU A 106 15.20 14.86 28.79
C GLU A 106 14.56 13.71 27.98
N GLU A 107 15.31 12.64 27.70
CA GLU A 107 14.85 11.45 26.97
C GLU A 107 15.09 10.16 27.77
N ILE A 108 14.16 9.21 27.64
CA ILE A 108 14.34 7.82 28.06
C ILE A 108 14.71 6.98 26.85
N VAL A 109 15.76 6.16 26.99
CA VAL A 109 16.31 5.33 25.92
C VAL A 109 16.13 3.85 26.28
N PHE A 110 15.52 3.10 25.38
CA PHE A 110 15.38 1.65 25.43
C PHE A 110 16.36 1.02 24.42
N PRO A 111 17.61 0.74 24.82
CA PRO A 111 18.64 0.25 23.92
C PRO A 111 18.37 -1.16 23.43
N TYR A 112 18.90 -1.47 22.24
CA TYR A 112 18.84 -2.79 21.64
C TYR A 112 19.99 -3.69 22.09
N SER A 113 19.74 -5.00 22.14
CA SER A 113 20.76 -6.05 22.32
C SER A 113 21.59 -6.22 21.06
N ASP A 114 20.97 -6.00 19.90
CA ASP A 114 21.56 -6.11 18.58
C ASP A 114 21.06 -4.96 17.70
N GLU A 115 21.98 -4.28 17.03
CA GLU A 115 21.66 -3.18 16.12
C GLU A 115 20.79 -3.69 14.96
N ILE A 116 19.73 -2.96 14.68
CA ILE A 116 18.87 -3.17 13.52
C ILE A 116 19.52 -2.45 12.33
N PRO A 117 19.81 -3.14 11.22
CA PRO A 117 20.36 -2.49 10.04
C PRO A 117 19.43 -1.39 9.50
N GLN A 118 19.98 -0.29 9.00
CA GLN A 118 19.20 0.84 8.48
C GLN A 118 18.24 0.40 7.37
N GLU A 119 18.63 -0.56 6.53
CA GLU A 119 17.78 -1.07 5.45
C GLU A 119 16.48 -1.69 5.98
N VAL A 120 16.48 -2.17 7.23
CA VAL A 120 15.27 -2.70 7.88
C VAL A 120 14.36 -1.57 8.35
N ILE A 121 14.92 -0.50 8.91
CA ILE A 121 14.18 0.70 9.29
C ILE A 121 13.51 1.29 8.04
N ASP A 122 14.29 1.48 6.97
CA ASP A 122 13.82 2.03 5.69
C ASP A 122 12.70 1.16 5.07
N ALA A 123 12.88 -0.17 5.10
CA ALA A 123 11.86 -1.10 4.61
C ALA A 123 10.56 -1.03 5.41
N ILE A 124 10.64 -0.91 6.75
CA ILE A 124 9.45 -0.79 7.60
C ILE A 124 8.69 0.50 7.30
N GLU A 125 9.40 1.62 7.19
CA GLU A 125 8.79 2.93 6.87
C GLU A 125 8.15 2.92 5.48
N SER A 126 8.82 2.34 4.49
CA SER A 126 8.31 2.20 3.12
C SER A 126 7.07 1.31 3.08
N VAL A 127 7.11 0.12 3.68
CA VAL A 127 6.00 -0.84 3.64
C VAL A 127 4.77 -0.30 4.37
N LEU A 128 4.98 0.31 5.55
CA LEU A 128 3.89 0.87 6.35
C LEU A 128 3.47 2.26 5.91
N GLU A 129 4.19 2.90 4.99
CA GLU A 129 3.97 4.30 4.59
C GLU A 129 3.83 5.21 5.83
N GLU A 130 4.77 5.07 6.77
CA GLU A 130 4.74 5.73 8.08
C GLU A 130 6.17 5.97 8.56
N ASP A 131 6.46 7.19 9.01
CA ASP A 131 7.71 7.52 9.71
C ASP A 131 7.75 6.80 11.06
N LEU A 132 8.84 6.11 11.38
CA LEU A 132 9.00 5.42 12.65
C LEU A 132 9.15 6.40 13.84
N SER A 133 9.44 7.66 13.56
CA SER A 133 9.48 8.78 14.50
C SER A 133 8.13 9.52 14.56
N ARG A 134 7.42 9.43 15.68
CA ARG A 134 6.13 10.11 15.85
C ARG A 134 5.85 10.43 17.31
N GLU A 135 5.27 11.61 17.54
CA GLU A 135 4.73 12.03 18.85
C GLU A 135 5.73 11.90 20.02
N GLY A 136 7.00 12.21 19.76
CA GLY A 136 8.07 12.15 20.76
C GLY A 136 8.69 10.75 20.95
N VAL A 137 8.28 9.74 20.18
CA VAL A 137 8.93 8.41 20.13
C VAL A 137 9.72 8.30 18.83
N LYS A 138 10.99 7.87 18.91
CA LYS A 138 11.87 7.58 17.77
C LYS A 138 12.32 6.13 17.86
N ILE A 139 12.06 5.34 16.82
CA ILE A 139 12.56 3.96 16.71
C ILE A 139 13.74 4.02 15.73
N GLU A 140 14.95 3.90 16.27
CA GLU A 140 16.22 4.04 15.53
C GLU A 140 16.90 2.69 15.35
N THR A 141 18.10 2.66 14.76
CA THR A 141 18.85 1.42 14.52
C THR A 141 19.38 0.79 15.80
N ASP A 142 19.63 1.57 16.85
CA ASP A 142 20.27 1.13 18.09
C ASP A 142 19.35 1.16 19.32
N ALA A 143 18.23 1.87 19.27
CA ALA A 143 17.32 2.03 20.41
C ALA A 143 15.92 2.53 20.02
N ILE A 144 15.00 2.49 20.99
CA ILE A 144 13.80 3.34 20.99
C ILE A 144 14.03 4.50 21.96
N ARG A 145 13.93 5.74 21.48
CA ARG A 145 14.06 6.96 22.29
C ARG A 145 12.71 7.61 22.49
N VAL A 146 12.45 8.10 23.70
CA VAL A 146 11.18 8.79 24.03
C VAL A 146 11.47 10.11 24.73
N GLU A 147 10.91 11.20 24.19
CA GLU A 147 11.02 12.58 24.66
C GLU A 147 10.19 12.80 25.94
N THR A 148 10.67 12.21 27.04
CA THR A 148 10.10 12.36 28.39
C THR A 148 11.17 12.06 29.43
N ALA A 149 10.99 12.60 30.64
CA ALA A 149 11.83 12.27 31.80
C ALA A 149 11.21 11.19 32.71
N ASP A 150 9.97 10.75 32.42
CA ASP A 150 9.24 9.75 33.21
C ASP A 150 9.31 8.38 32.53
N VAL A 151 9.93 7.42 33.21
CA VAL A 151 10.16 6.06 32.71
C VAL A 151 8.85 5.31 32.45
N ASP A 152 7.84 5.48 33.31
CA ASP A 152 6.57 4.78 33.16
C ASP A 152 5.82 5.33 31.94
N VAL A 153 5.82 6.65 31.77
CA VAL A 153 5.25 7.31 30.58
C VAL A 153 5.99 6.89 29.31
N ALA A 154 7.33 6.81 29.36
CA ALA A 154 8.14 6.38 28.21
C ALA A 154 7.79 4.96 27.76
N MET A 155 7.61 4.04 28.70
CA MET A 155 7.22 2.65 28.40
C MET A 155 5.85 2.59 27.74
N ASP A 156 4.86 3.32 28.28
CA ASP A 156 3.51 3.36 27.71
C ASP A 156 3.51 3.93 26.29
N GLN A 157 4.26 5.01 26.05
CA GLN A 157 4.38 5.63 24.72
C GLN A 157 5.09 4.72 23.71
N ALA A 158 6.22 4.11 24.09
CA ALA A 158 6.93 3.16 23.24
C ALA A 158 6.05 1.94 22.90
N MET A 159 5.35 1.39 23.89
CA MET A 159 4.43 0.26 23.67
C MET A 159 3.25 0.65 22.77
N SER A 160 2.65 1.82 22.99
CA SER A 160 1.56 2.32 22.13
C SER A 160 2.04 2.45 20.69
N ARG A 161 3.22 3.04 20.48
CA ARG A 161 3.79 3.20 19.13
C ARG A 161 4.02 1.86 18.42
N ILE A 162 4.60 0.88 19.11
CA ILE A 162 4.78 -0.46 18.54
C ILE A 162 3.43 -1.13 18.23
N GLN A 163 2.42 -0.96 19.09
CA GLN A 163 1.09 -1.51 18.86
C GLN A 163 0.39 -0.86 17.66
N GLU A 164 0.57 0.43 17.45
CA GLU A 164 0.07 1.15 16.28
C GLU A 164 0.70 0.62 15.00
N LEU A 165 2.02 0.43 14.97
CA LEU A 165 2.73 -0.13 13.81
C LEU A 165 2.24 -1.54 13.49
N ARG A 166 2.13 -2.42 14.50
CA ARG A 166 1.57 -3.77 14.33
C ARG A 166 0.13 -3.74 13.85
N SER A 167 -0.68 -2.83 14.37
CA SER A 167 -2.07 -2.67 13.95
C SER A 167 -2.17 -2.17 12.51
N LYS A 168 -1.28 -1.25 12.10
CA LYS A 168 -1.20 -0.76 10.70
C LYS A 168 -0.79 -1.88 9.76
N ALA A 169 0.25 -2.65 10.11
CA ALA A 169 0.68 -3.82 9.38
C ALA A 169 -0.46 -4.84 9.20
N ASN A 170 -1.15 -5.18 10.30
CA ASN A 170 -2.27 -6.12 10.27
C ASN A 170 -3.41 -5.59 9.38
N MET A 171 -3.71 -4.29 9.47
CA MET A 171 -4.70 -3.69 8.60
C MET A 171 -4.31 -3.77 7.12
N MET A 172 -3.04 -3.61 6.76
CA MET A 172 -2.59 -3.66 5.36
C MET A 172 -2.70 -5.08 4.78
N VAL A 173 -2.24 -6.09 5.54
CA VAL A 173 -2.41 -7.52 5.17
C VAL A 173 -3.89 -7.85 4.94
N ASP A 174 -4.75 -7.38 5.84
CA ASP A 174 -6.19 -7.60 5.72
C ASP A 174 -6.77 -6.81 4.52
N VAL A 175 -6.33 -5.57 4.28
CA VAL A 175 -6.86 -4.70 3.21
C VAL A 175 -6.65 -5.30 1.83
N GLU A 176 -5.46 -5.78 1.49
CA GLU A 176 -5.17 -6.34 0.17
C GLU A 176 -6.04 -7.57 -0.11
N GLN A 177 -6.11 -8.50 0.84
CA GLN A 177 -7.02 -9.65 0.75
C GLN A 177 -8.47 -9.18 0.53
N TYR A 178 -8.90 -8.15 1.26
CA TYR A 178 -10.24 -7.61 1.14
C TYR A 178 -10.48 -6.87 -0.18
N VAL A 179 -9.48 -6.19 -0.75
CA VAL A 179 -9.55 -5.54 -2.07
C VAL A 179 -9.78 -6.58 -3.16
N ASP A 180 -9.02 -7.68 -3.14
CA ASP A 180 -9.19 -8.80 -4.07
C ASP A 180 -10.55 -9.50 -3.90
N ASP A 181 -10.96 -9.72 -2.64
CA ASP A 181 -12.26 -10.29 -2.33
C ASP A 181 -13.40 -9.39 -2.84
N ILE A 182 -13.35 -8.07 -2.66
CA ILE A 182 -14.41 -7.18 -3.18
C ILE A 182 -14.38 -7.06 -4.70
N ASN A 183 -13.22 -7.14 -5.34
CA ASN A 183 -13.11 -7.07 -6.80
C ASN A 183 -13.77 -8.28 -7.48
N SER A 184 -13.72 -9.45 -6.85
CA SER A 184 -14.37 -10.67 -7.35
C SER A 184 -15.87 -10.79 -6.99
N ARG A 185 -16.42 -9.82 -6.26
CA ARG A 185 -17.79 -9.83 -5.73
C ARG A 185 -18.78 -9.05 -6.59
N ASP A 186 -20.03 -9.04 -6.12
CA ASP A 186 -21.11 -8.26 -6.73
C ASP A 186 -20.73 -6.77 -6.75
N GLU A 187 -20.73 -6.18 -7.94
CA GLU A 187 -20.40 -4.79 -8.22
C GLU A 187 -21.20 -3.79 -7.34
N LYS A 188 -22.42 -4.17 -6.92
CA LYS A 188 -23.24 -3.36 -6.01
C LYS A 188 -22.54 -3.11 -4.66
N ILE A 189 -21.68 -4.02 -4.21
CA ILE A 189 -20.92 -3.89 -2.96
C ILE A 189 -19.86 -2.79 -3.12
N VAL A 190 -19.05 -2.87 -4.17
CA VAL A 190 -18.01 -1.87 -4.47
C VAL A 190 -18.63 -0.48 -4.65
N LYS A 191 -19.71 -0.37 -5.44
CA LYS A 191 -20.47 0.89 -5.62
C LYS A 191 -21.00 1.45 -4.31
N THR A 192 -21.48 0.58 -3.42
CA THR A 192 -21.94 0.98 -2.08
C THR A 192 -20.79 1.56 -1.25
N LEU A 193 -19.65 0.87 -1.20
CA LEU A 193 -18.47 1.35 -0.46
C LEU A 193 -17.98 2.69 -1.02
N TYR A 194 -17.93 2.81 -2.35
CA TYR A 194 -17.52 4.04 -3.04
C TYR A 194 -18.44 5.23 -2.70
N VAL A 195 -19.76 5.04 -2.77
CA VAL A 195 -20.73 6.09 -2.42
C VAL A 195 -20.63 6.51 -0.95
N LEU A 196 -20.39 5.55 -0.06
CA LEU A 196 -20.18 5.85 1.36
C LEU A 196 -18.84 6.56 1.60
N HIS A 197 -17.79 6.23 0.84
CA HIS A 197 -16.49 6.91 0.89
C HIS A 197 -16.61 8.37 0.46
N LYS A 198 -17.39 8.65 -0.59
CA LYS A 198 -17.67 10.02 -1.07
C LYS A 198 -18.64 10.80 -0.17
N SER A 199 -19.27 10.16 0.81
CA SER A 199 -20.23 10.81 1.69
C SER A 199 -19.60 11.21 3.02
N ASN A 200 -19.70 12.49 3.37
CA ASN A 200 -19.26 12.98 4.68
C ASN A 200 -20.18 12.56 5.84
N ASN A 201 -21.38 12.05 5.53
CA ASN A 201 -22.36 11.61 6.53
C ASN A 201 -22.82 10.17 6.24
N PRO A 202 -23.25 9.42 7.28
CA PRO A 202 -23.93 8.14 7.09
C PRO A 202 -25.12 8.27 6.14
N LEU A 203 -25.36 7.24 5.34
CA LEU A 203 -26.45 7.21 4.36
C LEU A 203 -27.45 6.11 4.71
N SER A 204 -28.73 6.40 4.53
CA SER A 204 -29.78 5.39 4.57
C SER A 204 -29.67 4.47 3.36
N LYS A 205 -30.20 3.24 3.50
CA LYS A 205 -30.29 2.29 2.38
C LYS A 205 -30.89 2.90 1.11
N LYS A 206 -31.93 3.73 1.26
CA LYS A 206 -32.63 4.36 0.12
C LYS A 206 -31.72 5.33 -0.61
N GLU A 207 -30.95 6.12 0.14
CA GLU A 207 -30.00 7.07 -0.44
C GLU A 207 -28.84 6.35 -1.15
N ILE A 208 -28.38 5.23 -0.60
CA ILE A 208 -27.37 4.39 -1.26
C ILE A 208 -27.95 3.82 -2.57
N GLU A 209 -29.14 3.21 -2.54
CA GLU A 209 -29.80 2.65 -3.73
C GLU A 209 -29.96 3.69 -4.85
N GLU A 210 -30.41 4.90 -4.50
CA GLU A 210 -30.53 6.03 -5.43
C GLU A 210 -29.18 6.46 -6.02
N ARG A 211 -28.13 6.53 -5.20
CA ARG A 211 -26.80 6.97 -5.62
C ARG A 211 -25.99 5.93 -6.38
N ILE A 212 -26.30 4.65 -6.24
CA ILE A 212 -25.65 3.61 -7.06
C ILE A 212 -26.50 3.20 -8.28
N GLY A 213 -27.69 3.78 -8.44
CA GLY A 213 -28.55 3.57 -9.61
C GLY A 213 -29.27 2.22 -9.64
N VAL A 214 -29.64 1.65 -8.48
CA VAL A 214 -30.37 0.37 -8.39
C VAL A 214 -31.82 0.56 -7.93
N ASP A 215 -32.66 -0.43 -8.23
CA ASP A 215 -34.07 -0.41 -7.85
C ASP A 215 -34.27 -0.46 -6.32
N ALA A 216 -35.33 0.19 -5.85
CA ALA A 216 -35.65 0.25 -4.43
C ALA A 216 -35.90 -1.17 -3.86
N GLY A 217 -35.07 -1.59 -2.90
CA GLY A 217 -35.14 -2.93 -2.30
C GLY A 217 -33.99 -3.86 -2.71
N ASP A 218 -33.28 -3.56 -3.80
CA ASP A 218 -32.24 -4.42 -4.35
C ASP A 218 -31.03 -4.59 -3.41
N LEU A 219 -30.71 -3.58 -2.59
CA LEU A 219 -29.59 -3.68 -1.65
C LEU A 219 -29.96 -4.40 -0.35
N ARG A 220 -31.22 -4.81 -0.14
CA ARG A 220 -31.65 -5.35 1.16
C ARG A 220 -30.89 -6.63 1.54
N GLY A 221 -30.67 -7.55 0.62
CA GLY A 221 -29.90 -8.77 0.90
C GLY A 221 -28.41 -8.45 1.05
N THR A 222 -27.88 -7.69 0.10
CA THR A 222 -26.46 -7.37 -0.03
C THR A 222 -25.93 -6.54 1.15
N LEU A 223 -26.58 -5.44 1.52
CA LEU A 223 -26.12 -4.59 2.63
C LEU A 223 -26.10 -5.30 3.98
N TYR A 224 -27.12 -6.11 4.27
CA TYR A 224 -27.17 -6.83 5.55
C TYR A 224 -26.18 -7.99 5.56
N TYR A 225 -25.99 -8.69 4.43
CA TYR A 225 -24.96 -9.69 4.32
C TYR A 225 -23.56 -9.10 4.52
N VAL A 226 -23.26 -7.98 3.87
CA VAL A 226 -21.96 -7.29 4.02
C VAL A 226 -21.77 -6.77 5.44
N LEU A 227 -22.81 -6.19 6.05
CA LEU A 227 -22.76 -5.73 7.44
C LEU A 227 -22.48 -6.88 8.43
N ASP A 228 -23.06 -8.06 8.19
CA ASP A 228 -22.98 -9.18 9.13
C ASP A 228 -21.72 -10.04 8.93
N ASN A 229 -21.10 -10.01 7.74
CA ASN A 229 -20.00 -10.93 7.37
C ASN A 229 -18.69 -10.24 6.99
N ASP A 230 -18.71 -8.95 6.62
CA ASP A 230 -17.53 -8.24 6.15
C ASP A 230 -17.21 -7.04 7.06
N PRO A 231 -15.92 -6.70 7.25
CA PRO A 231 -15.53 -5.63 8.18
C PRO A 231 -15.72 -4.21 7.62
N TYR A 232 -16.38 -4.04 6.46
CA TYR A 232 -16.38 -2.77 5.72
C TYR A 232 -17.37 -1.72 6.25
N LEU A 233 -18.49 -2.16 6.82
CA LEU A 233 -19.62 -1.29 7.13
C LEU A 233 -19.84 -1.16 8.64
N LYS A 234 -20.17 0.05 9.08
CA LYS A 234 -20.75 0.35 10.40
C LYS A 234 -22.19 0.79 10.19
N LYS A 235 -23.10 0.32 11.05
CA LYS A 235 -24.51 0.73 11.04
C LYS A 235 -24.87 1.49 12.31
N SER A 236 -25.51 2.64 12.14
CA SER A 236 -26.12 3.42 13.22
C SER A 236 -27.60 3.62 12.88
N ASP A 237 -28.50 3.14 13.73
CA ASP A 237 -29.95 3.13 13.48
C ASP A 237 -30.33 2.51 12.13
N SER A 238 -30.72 3.34 11.16
CA SER A 238 -31.11 2.94 9.79
C SER A 238 -30.10 3.39 8.73
N GLU A 239 -28.95 3.90 9.14
CA GLU A 239 -27.93 4.47 8.28
C GLU A 239 -26.63 3.67 8.34
N PHE A 240 -25.88 3.71 7.25
CA PHE A 240 -24.64 2.98 7.04
C PHE A 240 -23.50 3.97 6.80
N SER A 241 -22.32 3.60 7.27
CA SER A 241 -21.06 4.34 7.10
C SER A 241 -19.91 3.34 6.93
N LEU A 242 -18.77 3.80 6.43
CA LEU A 242 -17.58 2.96 6.37
C LEU A 242 -16.96 2.78 7.76
N SER A 243 -16.48 1.56 8.02
CA SER A 243 -15.48 1.36 9.06
C SER A 243 -14.12 1.92 8.61
N ASP A 244 -13.15 1.94 9.52
CA ASP A 244 -11.78 2.36 9.19
C ASP A 244 -11.15 1.40 8.17
N MET A 245 -11.45 0.09 8.30
CA MET A 245 -11.10 -0.93 7.31
C MET A 245 -11.80 -0.70 5.97
N GLY A 246 -13.13 -0.50 5.97
CA GLY A 246 -13.90 -0.27 4.75
C GLY A 246 -13.46 0.97 3.99
N ARG A 247 -12.96 2.00 4.68
CA ARG A 247 -12.36 3.20 4.07
C ARG A 247 -11.05 2.87 3.37
N ARG A 248 -10.14 2.14 4.02
CA ARG A 248 -8.86 1.77 3.41
C ARG A 248 -9.04 0.83 2.23
N VAL A 249 -9.92 -0.17 2.36
CA VAL A 249 -10.23 -1.13 1.28
C VAL A 249 -10.75 -0.40 0.04
N ILE A 250 -11.69 0.54 0.18
CA ILE A 250 -12.21 1.24 -0.99
C ILE A 250 -11.23 2.29 -1.55
N GLU A 251 -10.39 2.91 -0.72
CA GLU A 251 -9.29 3.78 -1.19
C GLU A 251 -8.29 2.98 -2.04
N ALA A 252 -7.81 1.85 -1.53
CA ALA A 252 -6.91 0.95 -2.24
C ALA A 252 -7.55 0.37 -3.51
N TYR A 253 -8.83 -0.01 -3.47
CA TYR A 253 -9.56 -0.45 -4.66
C TYR A 253 -9.61 0.63 -5.75
N ILE A 254 -9.88 1.89 -5.39
CA ILE A 254 -9.94 3.01 -6.36
C ILE A 254 -8.56 3.26 -6.97
N GLU A 255 -7.49 3.14 -6.17
CA GLU A 255 -6.12 3.29 -6.64
C GLU A 255 -5.73 2.19 -7.64
N GLN A 256 -6.09 0.94 -7.35
CA GLN A 256 -5.72 -0.22 -8.18
C GLN A 256 -6.61 -0.40 -9.43
N TYR A 257 -7.92 -0.21 -9.30
CA TYR A 257 -8.90 -0.53 -10.34
C TYR A 257 -9.65 0.69 -10.91
N GLY A 258 -9.45 1.87 -10.32
CA GLY A 258 -10.18 3.09 -10.68
C GLY A 258 -11.54 3.21 -9.99
N SER A 259 -12.25 4.30 -10.29
CA SER A 259 -13.60 4.52 -9.75
C SER A 259 -14.61 3.61 -10.45
N PRO A 260 -15.62 3.06 -9.73
CA PRO A 260 -16.66 2.25 -10.36
C PRO A 260 -17.41 3.01 -11.45
N GLU A 261 -17.59 2.39 -12.62
CA GLU A 261 -18.34 2.96 -13.74
C GLU A 261 -19.88 2.95 -13.48
N ASP A 262 -20.65 3.67 -14.29
CA ASP A 262 -22.13 3.68 -14.28
C ASP A 262 -22.80 4.17 -12.98
N LEU A 263 -22.22 5.17 -12.29
CA LEU A 263 -22.93 5.90 -11.24
C LEU A 263 -23.81 7.02 -11.84
N PRO A 264 -25.01 7.27 -11.30
CA PRO A 264 -25.85 8.41 -11.68
C PRO A 264 -25.10 9.75 -11.59
N GLU A 265 -25.38 10.68 -12.52
CA GLU A 265 -24.82 12.05 -12.49
C GLU A 265 -25.11 12.74 -11.14
N GLY A 266 -24.06 13.26 -10.49
CA GLY A 266 -24.14 13.95 -9.19
C GLY A 266 -23.45 13.24 -8.02
N VAL A 267 -22.84 12.08 -8.25
CA VAL A 267 -21.85 11.46 -7.33
C VAL A 267 -20.44 11.92 -7.73
N GLU A 268 -20.20 13.23 -7.75
CA GLU A 268 -18.87 13.79 -7.99
C GLU A 268 -18.12 14.01 -6.67
N ALA A 269 -16.79 13.94 -6.77
CA ALA A 269 -15.82 14.07 -5.69
C ALA A 269 -15.94 15.37 -4.87
#